data_AF-A0A2C6DPM9-F1
#
_entry.id   AF-A0A2C6DPM9-F1
#
_cell.length_a   1.000
_cell.length_b   1.000
_cell.length_c   1.000
_cell.angle_alpha   90.00
_cell.angle_beta   90.00
_cell.angle_gamma   90.00
#
_symmetry.space_group_name_H-M   'P 1'
#
loop_
_entity.id
_entity.type
_entity.pdbx_description
1 polymer ?
#
loop_
_entity_poly.entity_id
_entity_poly.type
_entity_poly.pdbx_seq_one_letter_code
_entity_poly.pdbx_strand_id
1 'polypeptide(L)'
;MKQKTMQELKNEAMSTLQEYFPNGGRDWDNVTAVIDAIAEGKIPNVTMFTNSTFESAVEPAIKWLNDNVHPHHTIVITSTDAELLEGQQTHRTEKFLKD
;
A
#
# COMPACT_ATOMS: atom_id res chain seq x y z
N MET A 1 -4.14 4.68 -19.21
CA MET A 1 -2.87 5.22 -18.70
C MET A 1 -1.90 4.07 -18.57
N LYS A 2 -0.73 4.10 -19.22
CA LYS A 2 0.26 3.01 -19.12
C LYS A 2 0.92 3.10 -17.74
N GLN A 3 0.89 2.02 -16.97
CA GLN A 3 1.69 1.91 -15.75
C GLN A 3 3.16 2.10 -16.13
N LYS A 4 3.81 3.12 -15.56
CA LYS A 4 5.26 3.30 -15.68
C LYS A 4 5.93 2.12 -14.98
N THR A 5 6.93 1.54 -15.64
CA THR A 5 7.71 0.47 -15.03
C THR A 5 8.52 1.00 -13.85
N MET A 6 8.82 0.14 -12.86
CA MET A 6 9.60 0.52 -11.68
C MET A 6 10.97 1.14 -12.02
N GLN A 7 11.53 0.77 -13.18
CA GLN A 7 12.78 1.33 -13.68
C GLN A 7 12.63 2.78 -14.16
N GLU A 8 11.52 3.10 -14.84
CA GLU A 8 11.22 4.46 -15.32
C GLU A 8 10.93 5.41 -14.16
N LEU A 9 10.20 4.94 -13.14
CA LEU A 9 9.95 5.69 -11.91
C LEU A 9 11.25 6.02 -11.15
N LYS A 10 12.16 5.05 -11.06
CA LYS A 10 13.49 5.26 -10.46
C LYS A 10 14.31 6.28 -11.24
N ASN A 11 14.32 6.21 -12.57
CA ASN A 11 15.07 7.15 -13.40
C ASN A 11 14.51 8.58 -13.33
N GLU A 12 13.19 8.73 -13.29
CA GLU A 12 12.52 10.03 -13.15
C GLU A 12 12.81 10.67 -11.77
N ALA A 13 12.71 9.88 -10.70
CA ALA A 13 13.06 10.34 -9.35
C ALA A 13 14.52 10.77 -9.25
N MET A 14 15.44 10.00 -9.85
CA MET A 14 16.87 10.35 -9.88
C MET A 14 17.14 11.65 -10.65
N SER A 15 16.46 11.86 -11.78
CA SER A 15 16.60 13.08 -12.56
C SER A 15 16.12 14.31 -11.80
N THR A 16 14.98 14.22 -11.10
CA THR A 16 14.47 15.33 -10.28
C THR A 16 15.37 15.60 -9.09
N LEU A 17 15.90 14.59 -8.42
CA LEU A 17 16.77 14.77 -7.25
C LEU A 17 18.14 15.37 -7.61
N GLN A 18 18.65 15.10 -8.81
CA GLN A 18 19.89 15.73 -9.32
C GLN A 18 19.74 17.24 -9.54
N GLU A 19 18.54 17.72 -9.90
CA GLU A 19 18.24 19.14 -10.09
C GLU A 19 18.41 19.96 -8.79
N TYR A 20 18.10 19.35 -7.64
CA TYR A 20 18.25 20.01 -6.34
C TYR A 20 19.70 19.98 -5.79
N PHE A 21 20.60 19.15 -6.34
CA PHE A 21 21.98 19.01 -5.86
C PHE A 21 23.01 18.95 -7.01
N PRO A 22 23.26 20.09 -7.69
CA PRO A 22 23.99 20.17 -8.96
C PRO A 22 25.49 19.81 -8.90
N ASN A 23 26.11 19.73 -7.72
CA ASN A 23 27.56 19.54 -7.56
C ASN A 23 27.97 18.15 -7.06
N GLY A 24 27.27 17.09 -7.49
CA GLY A 24 27.79 15.70 -7.47
C GLY A 24 28.44 15.24 -6.16
N GLY A 25 27.87 15.62 -5.01
CA GLY A 25 28.53 15.50 -3.71
C GLY A 25 27.66 14.90 -2.60
N ARG A 26 26.74 14.00 -2.95
CA ARG A 26 26.08 13.15 -1.95
C ARG A 26 26.19 11.72 -2.41
N ASP A 27 26.85 10.91 -1.60
CA ASP A 27 26.82 9.46 -1.72
C ASP A 27 25.35 9.04 -1.78
N TRP A 28 24.85 8.74 -2.97
CA TRP A 28 23.48 8.29 -3.19
C TRP A 28 23.19 6.99 -2.43
N ASP A 29 24.23 6.21 -2.16
CA ASP A 29 24.20 5.06 -1.27
C ASP A 29 23.79 5.45 0.16
N ASN A 30 24.31 6.56 0.69
CA ASN A 30 23.94 7.07 2.01
C ASN A 30 22.51 7.63 2.03
N VAL A 31 22.09 8.32 0.96
CA VAL A 31 20.70 8.82 0.85
C VAL A 31 19.71 7.65 0.78
N THR A 32 20.03 6.62 0.00
CA THR A 32 19.22 5.39 -0.12
C THR A 32 19.18 4.65 1.21
N ALA A 33 20.32 4.48 1.88
CA ALA A 33 20.40 3.84 3.19
C ALA A 33 19.57 4.57 4.25
N VAL A 34 19.47 5.90 4.19
CA VAL A 34 18.59 6.68 5.07
C VAL A 34 17.12 6.41 4.75
N ILE A 35 16.73 6.38 3.47
CA ILE A 35 15.36 6.04 3.08
C ILE A 35 14.99 4.62 3.55
N ASP A 36 15.88 3.65 3.36
CA ASP A 36 15.70 2.27 3.83
C ASP A 36 15.60 2.21 5.35
N ALA A 37 16.46 2.94 6.08
CA ALA A 37 16.38 3.02 7.54
C ALA A 37 15.08 3.66 8.04
N ILE A 38 14.51 4.62 7.31
CA ILE A 38 13.19 5.19 7.64
C ILE A 38 12.08 4.17 7.33
N ALA A 39 12.16 3.45 6.20
CA ALA A 39 11.20 2.41 5.84
C ALA A 39 11.21 1.25 6.85
N GLU A 40 12.39 0.91 7.38
CA GLU A 40 12.57 -0.11 8.43
C GLU A 40 12.25 0.42 9.85
N GLY A 41 11.85 1.68 10.00
CA GLY A 41 11.50 2.28 11.29
C GLY A 41 12.68 2.45 12.25
N LYS A 42 13.93 2.43 11.74
CA LYS A 42 15.14 2.56 12.55
C LYS A 42 15.41 4.00 13.02
N ILE A 43 14.73 4.99 12.41
CA ILE A 43 14.86 6.40 12.80
C ILE A 43 13.70 6.80 13.72
N PRO A 44 13.96 7.11 15.01
CA PRO A 44 12.91 7.50 15.93
C PRO A 44 12.23 8.80 15.47
N ASN A 45 10.90 8.83 15.56
CA ASN A 45 10.03 9.96 15.16
C ASN A 45 10.01 10.27 13.65
N VAL A 46 10.49 9.38 12.78
CA VAL A 46 10.37 9.51 11.33
C VAL A 46 9.72 8.25 10.76
N THR A 47 8.58 8.42 10.07
CA THR A 47 7.84 7.33 9.42
C THR A 47 7.51 7.70 7.99
N MET A 48 7.84 6.82 7.04
CA MET A 48 7.35 6.94 5.67
C MET A 48 5.86 6.55 5.62
N PHE A 49 5.01 7.45 5.14
CA PHE A 49 3.65 7.11 4.76
C PHE A 49 3.64 6.57 3.34
N THR A 50 3.77 5.25 3.19
CA THR A 50 3.53 4.58 1.92
C THR A 50 2.16 3.89 1.97
N ASN A 51 1.47 3.84 0.82
CA ASN A 51 0.20 3.11 0.65
C ASN A 51 0.31 1.61 1.03
N SER A 52 1.53 1.07 1.16
CA SER A 52 1.81 -0.29 1.60
C SER A 52 1.45 -0.56 3.07
N THR A 53 1.21 0.46 3.88
CA THR A 53 0.77 0.30 5.28
C THR A 53 -0.60 -0.36 5.37
N PHE A 54 -1.50 -0.06 4.42
CA PHE A 54 -2.81 -0.71 4.36
C PHE A 54 -2.70 -2.17 3.91
N GLU A 55 -1.97 -2.44 2.81
CA GLU A 55 -1.75 -3.80 2.30
C GLU A 55 -1.14 -4.71 3.35
N SER A 56 -0.12 -4.23 4.07
CA SER A 56 0.52 -4.97 5.16
C SER A 56 -0.43 -5.28 6.32
N ALA A 57 -1.46 -4.46 6.54
CA ALA A 57 -2.48 -4.68 7.56
C ALA A 57 -3.59 -5.64 7.10
N VAL A 58 -3.98 -5.59 5.81
CA VAL A 58 -5.08 -6.42 5.29
C VAL A 58 -4.63 -7.79 4.79
N GLU A 59 -3.39 -7.97 4.34
CA GLU A 59 -2.88 -9.28 3.90
C GLU A 59 -2.96 -10.36 5.00
N PRO A 60 -2.56 -10.10 6.27
CA PRO A 60 -2.76 -11.05 7.36
C PRO A 60 -4.24 -11.39 7.60
N ALA A 61 -5.14 -10.41 7.46
CA ALA A 61 -6.58 -10.62 7.62
C ALA A 61 -7.15 -11.49 6.48
N ILE A 62 -6.70 -11.27 5.23
CA ILE A 62 -7.05 -12.09 4.07
C ILE A 62 -6.54 -13.53 4.25
N LYS A 63 -5.31 -13.70 4.73
CA LYS A 63 -4.76 -15.04 5.01
C LYS A 63 -5.58 -15.75 6.08
N TRP A 64 -5.90 -15.08 7.17
CA TRP A 64 -6.74 -15.65 8.23
C TRP A 64 -8.11 -16.06 7.71
N LEU A 65 -8.74 -15.23 6.87
CA LEU A 65 -10.01 -15.57 6.22
C LEU A 65 -9.89 -16.86 5.40
N ASN A 66 -8.89 -16.95 4.53
CA ASN A 66 -8.72 -18.10 3.66
C ASN A 66 -8.45 -19.41 4.44
N ASP A 67 -7.73 -19.32 5.56
CA ASP A 67 -7.36 -20.49 6.36
C ASP A 67 -8.49 -20.96 7.30
N ASN A 68 -9.39 -20.07 7.72
CA ASN A 68 -10.35 -20.34 8.79
C ASN A 68 -11.83 -20.30 8.36
N VAL A 69 -12.18 -19.66 7.25
CA VAL A 69 -13.57 -19.53 6.81
C VAL A 69 -13.74 -19.87 5.33
N HIS A 70 -14.97 -20.20 4.91
CA HIS A 70 -15.25 -20.50 3.51
C HIS A 70 -15.38 -19.24 2.64
N PRO A 71 -15.21 -19.32 1.31
CA PRO A 71 -15.10 -18.16 0.40
C PRO A 71 -16.31 -17.21 0.32
N HIS A 72 -17.43 -17.54 0.98
CA HIS A 72 -18.63 -16.70 1.01
C HIS A 72 -18.70 -15.79 2.24
N HIS A 73 -17.60 -15.71 3.00
CA HIS A 73 -17.47 -14.78 4.10
C HIS A 73 -16.92 -13.44 3.62
N THR A 74 -17.42 -12.36 4.24
CA THR A 74 -16.96 -10.99 4.04
C THR A 74 -16.65 -10.40 5.41
N ILE A 75 -15.53 -9.66 5.53
CA ILE A 75 -15.23 -8.88 6.74
C ILE A 75 -15.39 -7.40 6.42
N VAL A 76 -16.05 -6.66 7.32
CA VAL A 76 -16.11 -5.20 7.30
C VAL A 76 -15.41 -4.68 8.55
N ILE A 77 -14.38 -3.85 8.37
CA ILE A 77 -13.61 -3.27 9.48
C ILE A 77 -13.86 -1.77 9.51
N THR A 78 -14.25 -1.27 10.68
CA THR A 78 -14.41 0.15 10.98
C THR A 78 -13.31 0.60 11.95
N SER A 79 -13.29 1.87 12.33
CA SER A 79 -12.31 2.38 13.31
C SER A 79 -12.47 1.80 14.72
N THR A 80 -13.62 1.19 15.02
CA THR A 80 -13.95 0.69 16.37
C THR A 80 -14.26 -0.79 16.41
N ASP A 81 -14.74 -1.37 15.31
CA ASP A 81 -15.31 -2.71 15.28
C ASP A 81 -14.92 -3.47 13.99
N ALA A 82 -14.97 -4.80 14.04
CA ALA A 82 -14.81 -5.68 12.89
C ALA A 82 -15.93 -6.72 12.86
N GLU A 83 -16.64 -6.81 11.73
CA GLU A 83 -17.78 -7.69 11.52
C GLU A 83 -17.43 -8.78 10.51
N LEU A 84 -17.76 -10.04 10.81
CA LEU A 84 -17.63 -11.18 9.90
C LEU A 84 -19.03 -11.63 9.46
N LEU A 85 -19.32 -11.51 8.17
CA LEU A 85 -20.63 -11.78 7.57
C LEU A 85 -20.55 -12.97 6.61
N GLU A 86 -21.55 -13.85 6.65
CA GLU A 86 -21.69 -14.96 5.71
C GLU A 86 -22.79 -14.67 4.68
N GLY A 87 -22.44 -14.66 3.40
CA GLY A 87 -23.40 -14.48 2.31
C GLY A 87 -24.07 -15.80 1.92
N GLN A 88 -25.40 -15.89 2.09
CA GLN A 88 -26.18 -17.05 1.67
C GLN A 88 -26.68 -16.96 0.21
N GLN A 89 -27.12 -15.78 -0.22
CA GLN A 89 -27.60 -15.56 -1.59
C GLN A 89 -27.34 -14.11 -2.02
N THR A 90 -26.77 -13.93 -3.22
CA THR A 90 -26.47 -12.60 -3.78
C THR A 90 -27.14 -12.49 -5.16
N HIS A 91 -27.94 -11.45 -5.36
CA HIS A 91 -28.53 -11.10 -6.67
C HIS A 91 -28.22 -9.64 -6.99
N ARG A 92 -27.30 -9.41 -7.93
CA ARG A 92 -26.95 -8.07 -8.40
C ARG A 92 -27.91 -7.64 -9.52
N THR A 93 -28.57 -6.49 -9.38
CA THR A 93 -29.43 -5.92 -10.43
C THR A 93 -29.32 -4.40 -10.48
N GLU A 94 -29.29 -3.86 -11.69
CA GLU A 94 -29.23 -2.42 -11.98
C GLU A 94 -30.57 -1.90 -12.51
N LYS A 95 -31.58 -2.79 -12.63
CA LYS A 95 -32.91 -2.52 -13.19
C LYS A 95 -33.69 -1.40 -12.51
N PHE A 96 -33.35 -1.09 -11.25
CA PHE A 96 -34.06 -0.11 -10.42
C PHE A 96 -33.22 1.13 -10.10
N LEU A 97 -32.02 1.25 -10.69
CA LEU A 97 -31.24 2.48 -10.58
C LEU A 97 -31.97 3.57 -11.34
N LYS A 98 -32.27 4.68 -10.66
CA LYS A 98 -32.73 5.91 -11.31
C LYS A 98 -31.49 6.68 -11.75
N ASP A 99 -31.52 7.20 -12.99
CA ASP A 99 -30.54 8.15 -13.51
C ASP A 99 -30.37 9.37 -12.60
#